data_AF-A0A1S5RT69-F1
#
_entry.id   AF-A0A1S5RT69-F1
#
_cell.length_a   1.000
_cell.length_b   1.000
_cell.length_c   1.000
_cell.angle_alpha   90.00
_cell.angle_beta   90.00
_cell.angle_gamma   90.00
#
_symmetry.space_group_name_H-M   'P 1'
#
loop_
_entity.id
_entity.type
_entity.pdbx_description
1 polymer ?
#
loop_
_entity_poly.entity_id
_entity_poly.type
_entity_poly.pdbx_seq_one_letter_code
_entity_poly.pdbx_strand_id
1 'polypeptide(L)'
;GIPFIDVDLSTIQYDSSRSAQCQVSVPQPTETGWSQSFSTINNQSAKVPVWWAFMHALSRAVTSASVAAIPCGTDLRQMRMEIDATRIDDPVLAQEVADFSRDCYGPARAKLFMQRPDLDEQQMHDVTWIGSRFFTDTGGYYDSYRSSTAREAWPYDDTRDAGLAQVANGGGYPTCRQWWSDGSNGLRARLLGQVDPTLLNRLAGWAGFLSRAEVDDSVIRAIASPRQQKLNQGSVYTDYGSIIL
;
A
#
# COMPACT_ATOMS: atom_id res chain seq x y z
N GLY A 1 -35.30 -38.09 12.61
CA GLY A 1 -35.45 -37.26 11.40
C GLY A 1 -34.73 -35.94 11.61
N ILE A 2 -34.20 -35.34 10.56
CA ILE A 2 -33.57 -34.02 10.63
C ILE A 2 -34.69 -32.96 10.73
N PRO A 3 -34.66 -32.03 11.70
CA PRO A 3 -35.67 -30.98 11.80
C PRO A 3 -35.48 -29.94 10.68
N PHE A 4 -36.60 -29.47 10.13
CA PHE A 4 -36.65 -28.48 9.05
C PHE A 4 -37.45 -27.26 9.48
N ILE A 5 -37.13 -26.11 8.88
CA ILE A 5 -37.88 -24.86 9.01
C ILE A 5 -38.28 -24.38 7.61
N ASP A 6 -39.42 -23.69 7.53
CA ASP A 6 -39.88 -23.03 6.30
C ASP A 6 -39.15 -21.69 6.12
N VAL A 7 -38.70 -21.40 4.90
CA VAL A 7 -38.02 -20.14 4.54
C VAL A 7 -39.04 -19.14 4.02
N ASP A 8 -39.09 -17.95 4.62
CA ASP A 8 -39.90 -16.83 4.14
C ASP A 8 -39.02 -15.63 3.73
N LEU A 9 -39.07 -15.29 2.44
CA LEU A 9 -38.35 -14.14 1.88
C LEU A 9 -38.97 -12.78 2.27
N SER A 10 -40.19 -12.75 2.82
CA SER A 10 -40.82 -11.52 3.33
C SER A 10 -40.06 -10.91 4.52
N THR A 11 -39.20 -11.69 5.17
CA THR A 11 -38.47 -11.32 6.40
C THR A 11 -37.03 -10.83 6.17
N ILE A 12 -36.63 -10.54 4.91
CA ILE A 12 -35.32 -9.94 4.63
C ILE A 12 -35.30 -8.50 5.19
N GLN A 13 -34.83 -8.35 6.43
CA GLN A 13 -34.57 -7.05 7.02
C GLN A 13 -33.11 -6.67 6.80
N TYR A 14 -32.89 -5.49 6.21
CA TYR A 14 -31.57 -4.88 6.13
C TYR A 14 -31.37 -3.99 7.34
N ASP A 15 -30.28 -4.19 8.07
CA ASP A 15 -29.86 -3.29 9.14
C ASP A 15 -29.34 -1.98 8.53
N SER A 16 -30.09 -0.89 8.73
CA SER A 16 -29.79 0.43 8.18
C SER A 16 -28.88 1.28 9.07
N SER A 17 -28.53 0.81 10.28
CA SER A 17 -27.71 1.56 11.24
C SER A 17 -26.36 1.95 10.64
N ARG A 18 -25.72 1.01 9.94
CA ARG A 18 -24.43 1.24 9.28
C ARG A 18 -24.55 2.02 7.97
N SER A 19 -25.64 1.84 7.23
CA SER A 19 -25.96 2.63 6.04
C SER A 19 -26.06 4.12 6.40
N ALA A 20 -26.66 4.45 7.54
CA ALA A 20 -26.68 5.80 8.10
C ALA A 20 -25.29 6.29 8.51
N GLN A 21 -24.49 5.43 9.18
CA GLN A 21 -23.10 5.76 9.56
C GLN A 21 -22.22 6.08 8.34
N CYS A 22 -22.38 5.33 7.24
CA CYS A 22 -21.58 5.49 6.04
C CYS A 22 -22.19 6.42 4.98
N GLN A 23 -23.34 7.04 5.26
CA GLN A 23 -24.05 7.90 4.30
C GLN A 23 -24.33 7.20 2.95
N VAL A 24 -24.56 5.88 2.98
CA VAL A 24 -24.92 5.07 1.81
C VAL A 24 -26.36 4.61 1.98
N SER A 25 -27.23 4.94 1.02
CA SER A 25 -28.60 4.44 1.03
C SER A 25 -28.65 3.00 0.51
N VAL A 26 -29.23 2.10 1.29
CA VAL A 26 -29.54 0.73 0.85
C VAL A 26 -31.05 0.68 0.64
N PRO A 27 -31.55 0.46 -0.58
CA PRO A 27 -32.97 0.43 -0.85
C PRO A 27 -33.62 -0.71 -0.05
N GLN A 28 -34.76 -0.43 0.58
CA GLN A 28 -35.51 -1.48 1.28
C GLN A 28 -36.04 -2.51 0.27
N PRO A 29 -36.30 -3.76 0.65
CA PRO A 29 -36.82 -4.77 -0.28
C PRO A 29 -38.12 -4.32 -0.97
N THR A 30 -38.95 -3.56 -0.25
CA THR A 30 -40.19 -2.92 -0.74
C THR A 30 -39.96 -1.84 -1.79
N GLU A 31 -38.78 -1.22 -1.81
CA GLU A 31 -38.34 -0.21 -2.78
C GLU A 31 -37.57 -0.84 -3.96
N THR A 32 -37.50 -2.17 -4.02
CA THR A 32 -36.89 -2.92 -5.13
C THR A 32 -37.92 -3.80 -5.85
N GLY A 33 -37.58 -4.29 -7.04
CA GLY A 33 -38.39 -5.27 -7.77
C GLY A 33 -38.55 -6.62 -7.07
N TRP A 34 -37.84 -6.85 -5.96
CA TRP A 34 -37.91 -8.09 -5.17
C TRP A 34 -39.17 -8.20 -4.31
N SER A 35 -39.97 -7.15 -4.20
CA SER A 35 -41.28 -7.18 -3.51
C SER A 35 -42.25 -8.23 -4.10
N GLN A 36 -42.04 -8.65 -5.35
CA GLN A 36 -42.83 -9.67 -6.05
C GLN A 36 -42.22 -11.09 -5.96
N SER A 37 -41.16 -11.29 -5.17
CA SER A 37 -40.50 -12.60 -5.06
C SER A 37 -41.33 -13.55 -4.21
N PHE A 38 -41.87 -14.60 -4.81
CA PHE A 38 -42.69 -15.59 -4.12
C PHE A 38 -41.84 -16.48 -3.21
N SER A 39 -42.17 -16.56 -1.92
CA SER A 39 -41.60 -17.52 -0.96
C SER A 39 -42.20 -18.93 -1.08
N THR A 40 -43.11 -19.13 -2.04
CA THR A 40 -43.73 -20.43 -2.33
C THR A 40 -43.70 -20.74 -3.83
N ILE A 41 -43.38 -21.98 -4.18
CA ILE A 41 -43.56 -22.53 -5.53
C ILE A 41 -44.58 -23.65 -5.40
N ASN A 42 -45.70 -23.56 -6.11
CA ASN A 42 -46.79 -24.55 -6.05
C ASN A 42 -47.35 -24.75 -4.61
N ASN A 43 -47.60 -23.66 -3.87
CA ASN A 43 -48.04 -23.68 -2.46
C ASN A 43 -47.10 -24.42 -1.47
N GLN A 44 -45.85 -24.69 -1.86
CA GLN A 44 -44.84 -25.25 -0.99
C GLN A 44 -43.77 -24.19 -0.69
N SER A 45 -43.47 -24.00 0.59
CA SER A 45 -42.31 -23.21 1.04
C SER A 45 -41.05 -24.09 1.02
N ALA A 46 -39.92 -23.46 0.72
CA ALA A 46 -38.63 -24.14 0.76
C ALA A 46 -38.29 -24.51 2.21
N LYS A 47 -38.06 -25.80 2.45
CA LYS A 47 -37.66 -26.32 3.75
C LYS A 47 -36.16 -26.45 3.84
N VAL A 48 -35.55 -25.82 4.84
CA VAL A 48 -34.11 -25.95 5.11
C VAL A 48 -33.87 -26.68 6.44
N PRO A 49 -32.83 -27.54 6.52
CA PRO A 49 -32.43 -28.14 7.79
C PRO A 49 -32.06 -27.07 8.82
N VAL A 50 -32.41 -27.31 10.09
CA VAL A 50 -32.09 -26.36 11.19
C VAL A 50 -30.58 -26.11 11.30
N TRP A 51 -29.74 -27.14 11.16
CA TRP A 51 -28.28 -26.98 11.25
C TRP A 51 -27.75 -26.09 10.13
N TRP A 52 -28.31 -26.20 8.92
CA TRP A 52 -27.91 -25.39 7.79
C TRP A 52 -28.30 -23.93 8.03
N ALA A 53 -29.51 -23.68 8.53
CA ALA A 53 -29.97 -22.34 8.87
C ALA A 53 -29.09 -21.69 9.95
N PHE A 54 -28.66 -22.46 10.95
CA PHE A 54 -27.71 -22.00 11.97
C PHE A 54 -26.35 -21.64 11.35
N MET A 55 -25.76 -22.53 10.55
CA MET A 55 -24.47 -22.28 9.89
C MET A 55 -24.54 -21.09 8.92
N HIS A 56 -25.65 -20.94 8.21
CA HIS A 56 -25.92 -19.80 7.34
C HIS A 56 -26.01 -18.50 8.12
N ALA A 57 -26.71 -18.48 9.26
CA ALA A 57 -26.79 -17.32 10.14
C ALA A 57 -25.41 -16.95 10.71
N LEU A 58 -24.62 -17.94 11.13
CA LEU A 58 -23.25 -17.72 11.59
C LEU A 58 -22.36 -17.15 10.48
N SER A 59 -22.40 -17.73 9.28
CA SER A 59 -21.65 -17.24 8.13
C SER A 59 -22.05 -15.80 7.77
N ARG A 60 -23.35 -15.48 7.78
CA ARG A 60 -23.84 -14.11 7.57
C ARG A 60 -23.33 -13.15 8.64
N ALA A 61 -23.32 -13.55 9.91
CA ALA A 61 -22.81 -12.72 11.01
C ALA A 61 -21.32 -12.43 10.87
N VAL A 62 -20.51 -13.43 10.48
CA VAL A 62 -19.07 -13.26 10.23
C VAL A 62 -18.83 -12.33 9.05
N THR A 63 -19.55 -12.52 7.95
CA THR A 63 -19.46 -11.63 6.78
C THR A 63 -19.89 -10.21 7.16
N SER A 64 -21.02 -10.04 7.87
CA SER A 64 -21.48 -8.70 8.28
C SER A 64 -20.50 -8.02 9.22
N ALA A 65 -19.90 -8.75 10.16
CA ALA A 65 -18.85 -8.23 11.05
C ALA A 65 -17.59 -7.81 10.29
N SER A 66 -17.18 -8.62 9.31
CA SER A 66 -16.02 -8.33 8.46
C SER A 66 -16.24 -7.08 7.62
N VAL A 67 -17.43 -6.96 7.00
CA VAL A 67 -17.76 -5.74 6.27
C VAL A 67 -17.86 -4.59 7.28
N ALA A 68 -18.45 -4.75 8.47
CA ALA A 68 -18.60 -3.70 9.49
C ALA A 68 -17.27 -3.12 9.99
N ALA A 69 -16.21 -3.92 9.98
CA ALA A 69 -14.86 -3.46 10.29
C ALA A 69 -14.27 -2.52 9.22
N ILE A 70 -14.86 -2.45 8.01
CA ILE A 70 -14.44 -1.52 6.96
C ILE A 70 -14.98 -0.11 7.28
N PRO A 71 -14.11 0.89 7.50
CA PRO A 71 -14.52 2.25 7.80
C PRO A 71 -15.21 2.92 6.61
N CYS A 72 -16.13 3.84 6.91
CA CYS A 72 -16.90 4.56 5.90
C CYS A 72 -15.97 5.48 5.08
N GLY A 73 -15.76 5.14 3.80
CA GLY A 73 -14.64 5.61 2.98
C GLY A 73 -14.62 7.07 2.50
N THR A 74 -15.30 8.02 3.16
CA THR A 74 -15.11 9.46 2.85
C THR A 74 -13.71 9.92 3.25
N ASP A 75 -13.22 9.46 4.40
CA ASP A 75 -11.89 9.80 4.91
C ASP A 75 -10.76 9.20 4.05
N LEU A 76 -10.91 7.95 3.59
CA LEU A 76 -9.87 7.31 2.75
C LEU A 76 -9.67 7.97 1.40
N ARG A 77 -10.74 8.46 0.78
CA ARG A 77 -10.64 9.20 -0.48
C ARG A 77 -9.93 10.52 -0.27
N GLN A 78 -10.23 11.21 0.83
CA GLN A 78 -9.55 12.44 1.21
C GLN A 78 -8.08 12.20 1.53
N MET A 79 -7.74 11.21 2.36
CA MET A 79 -6.35 10.84 2.65
C MET A 79 -5.58 10.49 1.38
N ARG A 80 -6.19 9.76 0.44
CA ARG A 80 -5.55 9.47 -0.86
C ARG A 80 -5.26 10.74 -1.65
N MET A 81 -6.22 11.67 -1.72
CA MET A 81 -6.01 12.98 -2.36
C MET A 81 -4.92 13.79 -1.66
N GLU A 82 -4.87 13.77 -0.33
CA GLU A 82 -3.83 14.45 0.46
C GLU A 82 -2.45 13.82 0.23
N ILE A 83 -2.33 12.47 0.19
CA ILE A 83 -1.08 11.79 -0.19
C ILE A 83 -0.65 12.19 -1.60
N ASP A 84 -1.57 12.16 -2.56
CA ASP A 84 -1.30 12.55 -3.95
C ASP A 84 -0.90 14.04 -4.07
N ALA A 85 -1.38 14.89 -3.17
CA ALA A 85 -0.99 16.30 -3.07
C ALA A 85 0.37 16.51 -2.37
N THR A 86 0.75 15.67 -1.41
CA THR A 86 2.05 15.71 -0.70
C THR A 86 3.21 15.08 -1.48
N ARG A 87 3.03 14.81 -2.78
CA ARG A 87 4.03 14.12 -3.61
C ARG A 87 5.21 15.06 -3.92
N ILE A 88 6.37 14.79 -3.32
CA ILE A 88 7.66 15.53 -3.38
C ILE A 88 7.61 16.83 -4.22
N ASP A 89 7.26 17.94 -3.58
CA ASP A 89 7.27 19.27 -4.22
C ASP A 89 8.68 19.86 -4.30
N ASP A 90 9.59 19.44 -3.42
CA ASP A 90 10.98 19.88 -3.42
C ASP A 90 11.75 19.27 -4.62
N PRO A 91 12.15 20.08 -5.63
CA PRO A 91 12.87 19.57 -6.79
C PRO A 91 14.22 18.95 -6.44
N VAL A 92 14.85 19.35 -5.33
CA VAL A 92 16.12 18.79 -4.87
C VAL A 92 15.91 17.37 -4.34
N LEU A 93 14.90 17.17 -3.50
CA LEU A 93 14.56 15.84 -2.97
C LEU A 93 14.07 14.90 -4.08
N ALA A 94 13.32 15.41 -5.06
CA ALA A 94 12.90 14.62 -6.22
C ALA A 94 14.10 14.17 -7.07
N GLN A 95 15.07 15.06 -7.28
CA GLN A 95 16.32 14.71 -7.94
C GLN A 95 17.12 13.68 -7.14
N GLU A 96 17.14 13.81 -5.81
CA GLU A 96 17.82 12.86 -4.94
C GLU A 96 17.20 11.45 -5.01
N VAL A 97 15.87 11.36 -5.06
CA VAL A 97 15.16 10.08 -5.31
C VAL A 97 15.53 9.51 -6.67
N ALA A 98 15.62 10.34 -7.71
CA ALA A 98 16.03 9.90 -9.04
C ALA A 98 17.46 9.37 -9.06
N ASP A 99 18.39 10.06 -8.39
CA ASP A 99 19.76 9.59 -8.24
C ASP A 99 19.82 8.27 -7.46
N PHE A 100 19.05 8.14 -6.37
CA PHE A 100 19.01 6.91 -5.59
C PHE A 100 18.48 5.75 -6.42
N SER A 101 17.44 6.00 -7.21
CA SER A 101 16.89 5.02 -8.15
C SER A 101 17.95 4.56 -9.15
N ARG A 102 18.76 5.49 -9.69
CA ARG A 102 19.81 5.23 -10.67
C ARG A 102 21.02 4.49 -10.08
N ASP A 103 21.51 4.94 -8.92
CA ASP A 103 22.78 4.50 -8.36
C ASP A 103 22.65 3.28 -7.45
N CYS A 104 21.48 3.09 -6.84
CA CYS A 104 21.24 2.04 -5.85
C CYS A 104 20.24 1.00 -6.35
N TYR A 105 19.01 1.43 -6.61
CA TYR A 105 17.91 0.52 -6.92
C TYR A 105 18.09 -0.15 -8.30
N GLY A 106 18.47 0.61 -9.33
CA GLY A 106 18.67 0.09 -10.69
C GLY A 106 19.68 -1.05 -10.75
N PRO A 107 20.92 -0.86 -10.26
CA PRO A 107 21.93 -1.92 -10.20
C PRO A 107 21.51 -3.11 -9.33
N ALA A 108 20.90 -2.87 -8.16
CA ALA A 108 20.40 -3.93 -7.28
C ALA A 108 19.33 -4.79 -7.97
N ARG A 109 18.38 -4.15 -8.65
CA ARG A 109 17.32 -4.81 -9.40
C ARG A 109 17.85 -5.55 -10.63
N ALA A 110 18.81 -4.97 -11.34
CA ALA A 110 19.48 -5.65 -12.44
C ALA A 110 20.22 -6.91 -11.95
N LYS A 111 20.94 -6.82 -10.83
CA LYS A 111 21.60 -7.96 -10.20
C LYS A 111 20.59 -9.05 -9.81
N LEU A 112 19.47 -8.67 -9.18
CA LEU A 112 18.40 -9.61 -8.84
C LEU A 112 17.84 -10.32 -10.08
N PHE A 113 17.58 -9.57 -11.14
CA PHE A 113 17.07 -10.10 -12.41
C PHE A 113 18.05 -11.07 -13.09
N MET A 114 19.36 -10.82 -12.96
CA MET A 114 20.39 -11.71 -13.47
C MET A 114 20.56 -12.98 -12.62
N GLN A 115 20.54 -12.85 -11.29
CA GLN A 115 20.73 -13.98 -10.37
C GLN A 115 19.52 -14.90 -10.28
N ARG A 116 18.30 -14.36 -10.46
CA ARG A 116 17.02 -15.08 -10.38
C ARG A 116 16.92 -16.01 -9.17
N PRO A 117 17.15 -15.52 -7.94
CA PRO A 117 16.91 -16.32 -6.75
C PRO A 117 15.41 -16.65 -6.64
N ASP A 118 15.09 -17.75 -5.97
CA ASP A 118 13.71 -18.06 -5.61
C ASP A 118 13.23 -17.07 -4.55
N LEU A 119 12.18 -16.31 -4.90
CA LEU A 119 11.53 -15.33 -4.03
C LEU A 119 10.10 -15.77 -3.73
N ASP A 120 9.65 -15.56 -2.50
CA ASP A 120 8.24 -15.68 -2.16
C ASP A 120 7.42 -14.47 -2.67
N GLU A 121 6.10 -14.54 -2.57
CA GLU A 121 5.19 -13.48 -3.04
C GLU A 121 5.44 -12.14 -2.34
N GLN A 122 5.80 -12.15 -1.05
CA GLN A 122 6.06 -10.93 -0.28
C GLN A 122 7.36 -10.27 -0.74
N GLN A 123 8.41 -11.07 -0.97
CA GLN A 123 9.69 -10.63 -1.50
C GLN A 123 9.54 -10.13 -2.93
N MET A 124 8.75 -10.80 -3.77
CA MET A 124 8.45 -10.34 -5.13
C MET A 124 7.78 -8.96 -5.13
N HIS A 125 6.90 -8.69 -4.18
CA HIS A 125 6.31 -7.37 -4.01
C HIS A 125 7.30 -6.36 -3.41
N ASP A 126 8.14 -6.77 -2.46
CA ASP A 126 9.10 -5.88 -1.79
C ASP A 126 10.20 -5.37 -2.75
N VAL A 127 10.67 -6.17 -3.70
CA VAL A 127 11.76 -5.79 -4.64
C VAL A 127 11.35 -4.81 -5.75
N THR A 128 10.10 -4.35 -5.75
CA THR A 128 9.54 -3.50 -6.82
C THR A 128 9.64 -2.00 -6.56
N TRP A 129 10.28 -1.58 -5.46
CA TRP A 129 10.43 -0.16 -5.11
C TRP A 129 11.79 0.13 -4.45
N ILE A 130 12.17 1.41 -4.41
CA ILE A 130 13.49 1.86 -3.95
C ILE A 130 13.79 1.54 -2.48
N GLY A 131 12.76 1.39 -1.64
CA GLY A 131 12.90 1.11 -0.22
C GLY A 131 12.85 -0.37 0.17
N SER A 132 12.95 -1.28 -0.80
CA SER A 132 12.92 -2.73 -0.59
C SER A 132 13.77 -3.17 0.59
N ARG A 133 13.13 -3.87 1.55
CA ARG A 133 13.82 -4.51 2.68
C ARG A 133 14.76 -5.61 2.21
N PHE A 134 14.38 -6.34 1.16
CA PHE A 134 15.23 -7.32 0.53
C PHE A 134 16.56 -6.70 0.07
N PHE A 135 16.54 -5.53 -0.59
CA PHE A 135 17.76 -4.85 -1.02
C PHE A 135 18.55 -4.19 0.12
N THR A 136 17.89 -3.70 1.17
CA THR A 136 18.57 -3.13 2.34
C THR A 136 19.26 -4.22 3.17
N ASP A 137 18.59 -5.34 3.38
CA ASP A 137 18.98 -6.33 4.40
C ASP A 137 19.81 -7.47 3.81
N THR A 138 19.65 -7.76 2.51
CA THR A 138 20.42 -8.82 1.84
C THR A 138 21.80 -8.30 1.44
N GLY A 139 22.83 -9.06 1.83
CA GLY A 139 24.21 -8.75 1.48
C GLY A 139 24.45 -8.78 -0.04
N GLY A 140 25.27 -7.87 -0.53
CA GLY A 140 25.59 -7.77 -1.95
C GLY A 140 24.70 -6.80 -2.75
N TYR A 141 23.72 -6.15 -2.11
CA TYR A 141 22.84 -5.16 -2.73
C TYR A 141 23.17 -3.75 -2.24
N TYR A 142 22.37 -3.14 -1.36
CA TYR A 142 22.58 -1.74 -0.95
C TYR A 142 23.83 -1.52 -0.09
N ASP A 143 24.46 -2.57 0.43
CA ASP A 143 25.80 -2.48 1.04
C ASP A 143 26.94 -2.41 0.05
N SER A 144 26.71 -2.79 -1.20
CA SER A 144 27.74 -2.94 -2.22
C SER A 144 27.75 -1.77 -3.21
N TYR A 145 26.63 -1.05 -3.30
CA TYR A 145 26.49 0.16 -4.13
C TYR A 145 26.62 1.42 -3.27
N ARG A 146 26.88 2.55 -3.94
CA ARG A 146 27.06 3.86 -3.32
C ARG A 146 26.58 4.96 -4.26
N SER A 147 26.42 6.18 -3.73
CA SER A 147 26.19 7.36 -4.56
C SER A 147 27.30 7.52 -5.61
N SER A 148 26.95 7.78 -6.86
CA SER A 148 27.92 8.05 -7.94
C SER A 148 28.51 9.45 -7.86
N THR A 149 27.79 10.37 -7.24
CA THR A 149 28.18 11.77 -7.04
C THR A 149 28.39 12.08 -5.57
N ALA A 150 29.28 13.03 -5.28
CA ALA A 150 29.49 13.51 -3.92
C ALA A 150 28.24 14.27 -3.44
N ARG A 151 27.78 13.95 -2.24
CA ARG A 151 26.58 14.55 -1.64
C ARG A 151 26.99 15.46 -0.49
N GLU A 152 26.53 16.71 -0.54
CA GLU A 152 26.87 17.74 0.46
C GLU A 152 26.40 17.37 1.87
N ALA A 153 25.24 16.71 1.99
CA ALA A 153 24.70 16.25 3.27
C ALA A 153 25.51 15.10 3.91
N TRP A 154 26.50 14.56 3.20
CA TRP A 154 27.31 13.45 3.64
C TRP A 154 28.77 13.89 3.69
N PRO A 155 29.44 13.88 4.86
CA PRO A 155 30.85 14.20 4.90
C PRO A 155 31.66 13.12 4.15
N TYR A 156 32.73 13.57 3.50
CA TYR A 156 33.75 12.69 2.93
C TYR A 156 34.39 11.85 4.04
N ASP A 157 34.49 10.54 3.80
CA ASP A 157 35.09 9.59 4.74
C ASP A 157 36.28 8.90 4.08
N ASP A 158 37.48 9.06 4.65
CA ASP A 158 38.73 8.58 4.06
C ASP A 158 38.79 7.05 3.86
N THR A 159 37.98 6.29 4.61
CA THR A 159 37.93 4.83 4.51
C THR A 159 36.85 4.36 3.54
N ARG A 160 35.65 4.94 3.60
CA ARG A 160 34.52 4.61 2.72
C ARG A 160 34.76 5.12 1.30
N ASP A 161 35.24 6.36 1.20
CA ASP A 161 35.40 7.11 -0.04
C ASP A 161 36.83 7.02 -0.61
N ALA A 162 37.66 6.14 -0.03
CA ALA A 162 39.02 5.90 -0.49
C ALA A 162 39.09 5.71 -2.02
N GLY A 163 39.90 6.55 -2.67
CA GLY A 163 40.08 6.52 -4.13
C GLY A 163 39.04 7.32 -4.94
N LEU A 164 38.08 7.97 -4.29
CA LEU A 164 37.13 8.89 -4.92
C LEU A 164 37.63 10.34 -4.81
N ALA A 165 37.06 11.22 -5.64
CA ALA A 165 37.43 12.63 -5.65
C ALA A 165 36.88 13.35 -4.41
N GLN A 166 37.76 13.98 -3.63
CA GLN A 166 37.35 14.88 -2.57
C GLN A 166 36.95 16.23 -3.19
N VAL A 167 35.66 16.55 -3.14
CA VAL A 167 35.09 17.79 -3.68
C VAL A 167 35.28 18.95 -2.69
N ALA A 168 35.35 20.19 -3.22
CA ALA A 168 35.66 21.38 -2.43
C ALA A 168 34.63 21.67 -1.30
N ASN A 169 33.39 21.22 -1.45
CA ASN A 169 32.35 21.34 -0.43
C ASN A 169 32.43 20.24 0.66
N GLY A 170 33.41 19.33 0.60
CA GLY A 170 33.60 18.27 1.59
C GLY A 170 32.59 17.13 1.50
N GLY A 171 31.77 17.08 0.45
CA GLY A 171 30.78 16.03 0.22
C GLY A 171 31.41 14.66 -0.03
N GLY A 172 30.75 13.61 0.45
CA GLY A 172 31.17 12.22 0.39
C GLY A 172 30.22 11.33 -0.41
N TYR A 173 30.54 10.05 -0.47
CA TYR A 173 29.85 9.06 -1.30
C TYR A 173 29.22 7.96 -0.41
N PRO A 174 28.08 8.24 0.24
CA PRO A 174 27.46 7.28 1.15
C PRO A 174 27.11 5.97 0.42
N THR A 175 27.22 4.85 1.15
CA THR A 175 26.70 3.58 0.64
C THR A 175 25.19 3.68 0.49
N CYS A 176 24.60 2.89 -0.42
CA CYS A 176 23.17 2.94 -0.66
C CYS A 176 22.36 2.61 0.60
N ARG A 177 22.87 1.70 1.45
CA ARG A 177 22.27 1.40 2.76
C ARG A 177 22.30 2.63 3.67
N GLN A 178 23.46 3.28 3.84
CA GLN A 178 23.57 4.49 4.65
C GLN A 178 22.66 5.60 4.13
N TRP A 179 22.71 5.83 2.81
CA TRP A 179 21.93 6.87 2.17
C TRP A 179 20.42 6.65 2.33
N TRP A 180 19.95 5.40 2.32
CA TRP A 180 18.54 5.10 2.57
C TRP A 180 18.15 5.22 4.05
N SER A 181 18.88 4.55 4.94
CA SER A 181 18.42 4.22 6.29
C SER A 181 18.96 5.09 7.42
N ASP A 182 19.86 6.03 7.14
CA ASP A 182 20.42 6.88 8.20
C ASP A 182 19.35 7.72 8.90
N GLY A 183 19.46 7.83 10.23
CA GLY A 183 18.43 8.47 11.06
C GLY A 183 18.34 9.98 10.89
N SER A 184 19.46 10.64 10.54
CA SER A 184 19.53 12.10 10.43
C SER A 184 19.49 12.60 8.99
N ASN A 185 20.24 11.96 8.10
CA ASN A 185 20.46 12.37 6.70
C ASN A 185 19.86 11.38 5.70
N GLY A 186 19.27 10.29 6.18
CA GLY A 186 18.71 9.24 5.34
C GLY A 186 17.56 9.75 4.47
N LEU A 187 17.51 9.23 3.25
CA LEU A 187 16.48 9.54 2.28
C LEU A 187 15.09 9.11 2.79
N ARG A 188 14.99 7.96 3.48
CA ARG A 188 13.72 7.47 4.04
C ARG A 188 13.11 8.46 5.04
N ALA A 189 13.91 8.97 5.97
CA ALA A 189 13.46 9.92 6.99
C ALA A 189 13.01 11.25 6.36
N ARG A 190 13.77 11.75 5.38
CA ARG A 190 13.44 13.00 4.67
C ARG A 190 12.20 12.88 3.78
N LEU A 191 11.97 11.71 3.19
CA LEU A 191 10.73 11.41 2.45
C LEU A 191 9.51 11.38 3.37
N LEU A 192 9.61 10.77 4.56
CA LEU A 192 8.53 10.83 5.56
C LEU A 192 8.28 12.25 6.06
N GLY A 193 9.32 13.07 6.15
CA GLY A 193 9.21 14.48 6.52
C GLY A 193 8.42 15.34 5.53
N GLN A 194 8.16 14.87 4.30
CA GLN A 194 7.30 15.56 3.33
C GLN A 194 5.81 15.37 3.60
N VAL A 195 5.44 14.39 4.44
CA VAL A 195 4.05 14.04 4.69
C VAL A 195 3.62 14.60 6.03
N ASP A 196 2.42 15.19 6.06
CA ASP A 196 1.87 15.77 7.28
C ASP A 196 1.74 14.71 8.40
N PRO A 197 2.25 14.96 9.62
CA PRO A 197 2.20 14.00 10.72
C PRO A 197 0.77 13.60 11.12
N THR A 198 -0.21 14.50 10.96
CA THR A 198 -1.61 14.20 11.25
C THR A 198 -2.20 13.27 10.19
N LEU A 199 -1.83 13.42 8.92
CA LEU A 199 -2.17 12.48 7.85
C LEU A 199 -1.56 11.09 8.10
N LEU A 200 -0.27 11.02 8.49
CA LEU A 200 0.38 9.77 8.86
C LEU A 200 -0.32 9.06 10.03
N ASN A 201 -0.71 9.82 11.06
CA ASN A 201 -1.43 9.26 12.20
C ASN A 201 -2.84 8.76 11.83
N ARG A 202 -3.55 9.47 10.93
CA ARG A 202 -4.85 9.03 10.42
C ARG A 202 -4.73 7.76 9.59
N LEU A 203 -3.71 7.67 8.73
CA LEU A 203 -3.40 6.47 7.95
C LEU A 203 -3.03 5.29 8.85
N ALA A 204 -2.21 5.51 9.88
CA ALA A 204 -1.87 4.47 10.84
C ALA A 204 -3.08 4.02 11.67
N GLY A 205 -3.99 4.94 12.02
CA GLY A 205 -5.26 4.61 12.68
C GLY A 205 -6.20 3.79 11.79
N TRP A 206 -6.25 4.11 10.50
CA TRP A 206 -6.99 3.32 9.52
C TRP A 206 -6.37 1.94 9.26
N ALA A 207 -5.06 1.90 9.08
CA ALA A 207 -4.28 0.70 8.85
C ALA A 207 -3.81 0.06 10.16
N GLY A 208 -4.64 0.07 11.21
CA GLY A 208 -4.28 -0.46 12.53
C GLY A 208 -3.95 -1.97 12.56
N PHE A 209 -4.19 -2.68 11.45
CA PHE A 209 -3.77 -4.06 11.22
C PHE A 209 -2.33 -4.19 10.69
N LEU A 210 -1.71 -3.09 10.27
CA LEU A 210 -0.32 -3.00 9.82
C LEU A 210 0.56 -2.42 10.92
N SER A 211 1.85 -2.78 10.88
CA SER A 211 2.86 -2.11 11.69
C SER A 211 3.11 -0.69 11.17
N ARG A 212 3.61 0.19 12.04
CA ARG A 212 3.93 1.58 11.66
C ARG A 212 4.95 1.66 10.53
N ALA A 213 5.90 0.73 10.49
CA ALA A 213 6.89 0.65 9.42
C ALA A 213 6.25 0.32 8.06
N GLU A 214 5.27 -0.58 8.03
CA GLU A 214 4.53 -0.91 6.80
C GLU A 214 3.67 0.27 6.31
N VAL A 215 3.07 1.01 7.23
CA VAL A 215 2.33 2.25 6.90
C VAL A 215 3.28 3.28 6.29
N ASP A 216 4.40 3.56 6.95
CA ASP A 216 5.41 4.50 6.47
C ASP A 216 5.92 4.09 5.07
N ASP A 217 6.28 2.82 4.87
CA ASP A 217 6.79 2.33 3.59
C ASP A 217 5.74 2.42 2.48
N SER A 218 4.45 2.17 2.80
CA SER A 218 3.35 2.33 1.84
C SER A 218 3.19 3.79 1.40
N VAL A 219 3.34 4.74 2.32
CA VAL A 219 3.28 6.17 2.04
C VAL A 219 4.49 6.60 1.22
N ILE A 220 5.70 6.18 1.61
CA ILE A 220 6.93 6.50 0.88
C ILE A 220 6.85 5.98 -0.55
N ARG A 221 6.34 4.75 -0.75
CA ARG A 221 6.14 4.17 -2.08
C ARG A 221 5.17 4.99 -2.93
N ALA A 222 4.10 5.51 -2.33
CA ALA A 222 3.15 6.38 -3.01
C ALA A 222 3.81 7.71 -3.42
N ILE A 223 4.58 8.35 -2.54
CA ILE A 223 5.19 9.66 -2.82
C ILE A 223 6.41 9.58 -3.76
N ALA A 224 7.22 8.52 -3.65
CA ALA A 224 8.46 8.39 -4.41
C ALA A 224 8.21 7.93 -5.84
N SER A 225 7.09 7.26 -6.12
CA SER A 225 6.80 6.74 -7.46
C SER A 225 6.71 7.86 -8.51
N PRO A 226 7.25 7.68 -9.74
CA PRO A 226 7.34 8.72 -10.77
C PRO A 226 5.99 9.35 -11.13
N ARG A 227 5.98 10.64 -11.50
CA ARG A 227 4.77 11.35 -11.98
C ARG A 227 4.11 10.58 -13.12
N GLN A 228 2.83 10.22 -12.93
CA GLN A 228 1.99 9.78 -14.05
C GLN A 228 1.73 10.96 -14.98
N GLN A 229 2.27 10.91 -16.20
CA GLN A 229 1.86 11.82 -17.25
C GLN A 229 0.45 11.42 -17.74
N LYS A 230 -0.54 12.21 -17.32
CA LYS A 230 -1.97 12.27 -17.70
C LYS A 230 -2.50 11.31 -18.80
N LEU A 231 -3.31 10.33 -18.39
CA LEU A 231 -4.78 10.25 -18.59
C LEU A 231 -5.43 10.68 -19.93
N ASN A 232 -4.81 10.46 -21.10
CA ASN A 232 -5.56 10.53 -22.38
C ASN A 232 -5.36 9.36 -23.37
N GLN A 233 -4.46 8.39 -23.13
CA GLN A 233 -4.28 7.25 -24.06
C GLN A 233 -3.84 5.94 -23.38
N GLY A 234 -4.54 5.52 -22.32
CA GLY A 234 -4.30 4.23 -21.67
C GLY A 234 -3.08 4.24 -20.75
N SER A 235 -3.32 4.16 -19.45
CA SER A 235 -2.27 4.21 -18.42
C SER A 235 -1.49 2.90 -18.36
N VAL A 236 -0.18 2.96 -18.55
CA VAL A 236 0.77 1.94 -18.03
C VAL A 236 1.12 2.36 -16.60
N TYR A 237 0.94 1.45 -15.64
CA TYR A 237 1.46 1.63 -14.28
C TYR A 237 2.99 1.61 -14.34
N THR A 238 3.63 2.78 -14.35
CA THR A 238 5.05 2.92 -14.03
C THR A 238 5.20 2.79 -12.51
N ASP A 239 5.06 1.57 -12.00
CA ASP A 239 5.88 1.18 -10.85
C ASP A 239 7.36 1.34 -11.27
N TYR A 240 8.32 1.31 -10.34
CA TYR A 240 9.76 1.28 -10.65
C TYR A 240 10.19 0.04 -11.47
N GLY A 241 9.22 -0.67 -12.02
CA GLY A 241 9.28 -1.86 -12.85
C GLY A 241 9.55 -1.65 -14.34
N SER A 242 9.29 -0.47 -14.91
CA SER A 242 9.28 -0.29 -16.38
C SER A 242 10.24 0.79 -16.89
N ILE A 243 11.54 0.52 -16.80
CA ILE A 243 12.52 0.97 -17.80
C ILE A 243 13.42 -0.24 -18.06
N ILE A 244 13.08 -1.02 -19.08
CA ILE A 244 14.02 -1.89 -19.78
C ILE A 244 14.02 -1.38 -21.22
N LEU A 245 15.17 -0.78 -21.57
CA LEU A 245 15.65 -0.36 -22.91
C LEU A 245 14.72 0.48 -23.78
#